data_AF-A0A7E5X077-F1
#
_entry.id   AF-A0A7E5X077-F1
#
_cell.length_a   1.000
_cell.length_b   1.000
_cell.length_c   1.000
_cell.angle_alpha   90.00
_cell.angle_beta   90.00
_cell.angle_gamma   90.00
#
_symmetry.space_group_name_H-M   'P 1'
#
loop_
_entity.id
_entity.type
_entity.pdbx_description
1 polymer ?
#
loop_
_entity_poly.entity_id
_entity_poly.type
_entity_poly.pdbx_seq_one_letter_code
_entity_poly.pdbx_strand_id
1 'polypeptide(L)'
;MFSSRGATGPNRCQKPRSNYGVIQPIRQSGEEKSRDYKQRTKYIPFKTLEDIARGDAQDALQKINNRREAFMNIVGSPIDKHDIFVLVIEILSKVSSSPFVELKCKLILDVCNSDFIPNLRNYLTDLPYVNNKKNNNLYWNDQDTFWKNFITFFGELVTIAPSVASKKCRALIDSVSKTCLEFLNQNHAFELSQEYTLKLDEIRNEMTTFSNKYQAQVDSYRNRGEHINQDMPPPENFRILSIVPTRDDLMDSTPFVRPNIVQGAYNDVEHYLDVQFRLLREDCFGPIRDGIKQFLREPNKRKYDNVRIFHNVKFICPYVANLKMGAVVQIDLKSNRHFKKINWAHNKRFLFGSLVLFTKDNCKSFIAATIVDRDVNLLSNGKVGSACRLLFYYKK
;
A
#
# COMPACT_ATOMS: atom_id res chain seq x y z
N MET A 1 56.15 -53.54 53.19
CA MET A 1 57.27 -52.59 52.97
C MET A 1 57.21 -52.09 51.54
N PHE A 2 57.24 -50.76 51.37
CA PHE A 2 57.35 -49.90 50.17
C PHE A 2 57.22 -50.55 48.77
N SER A 3 56.18 -50.21 47.98
CA SER A 3 56.14 -49.12 46.96
C SER A 3 56.96 -49.46 45.71
N SER A 4 56.50 -49.38 44.46
CA SER A 4 55.29 -48.80 43.85
C SER A 4 55.13 -49.35 42.42
N ARG A 5 53.99 -50.03 42.19
CA ARG A 5 53.17 -50.29 40.97
C ARG A 5 53.73 -49.77 39.64
N GLY A 6 54.01 -50.56 38.59
CA GLY A 6 53.37 -51.78 38.05
C GLY A 6 52.45 -51.39 36.87
N ALA A 7 52.90 -51.41 35.60
CA ALA A 7 52.86 -52.55 34.65
C ALA A 7 51.42 -52.84 34.16
N THR A 8 51.04 -53.13 32.90
CA THR A 8 51.68 -53.54 31.64
C THR A 8 50.55 -53.60 30.59
N GLY A 9 50.81 -53.29 29.30
CA GLY A 9 50.66 -54.29 28.23
C GLY A 9 49.41 -54.15 27.33
N PRO A 10 49.41 -54.72 26.11
CA PRO A 10 48.74 -54.16 24.94
C PRO A 10 47.64 -55.06 24.28
N ASN A 11 47.02 -54.51 23.23
CA ASN A 11 46.31 -55.13 22.09
C ASN A 11 44.76 -55.20 22.03
N ARG A 12 44.29 -54.51 20.99
CA ARG A 12 43.26 -54.85 19.97
C ARG A 12 41.76 -54.58 20.20
N CYS A 13 41.26 -53.84 19.21
CA CYS A 13 39.89 -53.74 18.65
C CYS A 13 38.78 -53.17 19.54
N GLN A 14 38.27 -51.98 19.16
CA GLN A 14 36.84 -51.73 18.86
C GLN A 14 36.58 -50.28 18.41
N LYS A 15 35.63 -50.13 17.47
CA LYS A 15 35.09 -48.84 16.97
C LYS A 15 34.40 -48.07 18.12
N PRO A 16 34.47 -46.73 18.21
CA PRO A 16 33.66 -46.00 19.17
C PRO A 16 32.23 -45.78 18.63
N ARG A 17 31.25 -46.33 19.37
CA ARG A 17 29.85 -45.90 19.36
C ARG A 17 29.72 -44.62 20.20
N SER A 18 28.98 -43.66 19.66
CA SER A 18 27.97 -42.80 20.32
C SER A 18 28.00 -42.73 21.84
N ASN A 19 28.19 -41.53 22.40
CA ASN A 19 27.47 -41.14 23.62
C ASN A 19 27.02 -39.68 23.58
N TYR A 20 25.72 -39.50 23.78
CA TYR A 20 25.00 -38.25 23.86
C TYR A 20 25.42 -37.45 25.10
N GLY A 21 25.80 -36.19 24.91
CA GLY A 21 25.92 -35.19 25.97
C GLY A 21 24.67 -34.32 26.01
N VAL A 22 23.94 -34.38 27.12
CA VAL A 22 22.75 -33.59 27.42
C VAL A 22 23.14 -32.11 27.61
N ILE A 23 22.63 -31.22 26.75
CA ILE A 23 22.75 -29.76 26.91
C ILE A 23 21.50 -29.26 27.63
N GLN A 24 21.66 -28.69 28.82
CA GLN A 24 20.60 -28.02 29.56
C GLN A 24 20.22 -26.67 28.91
N PRO A 25 18.93 -26.27 28.93
CA PRO A 25 18.48 -25.08 28.23
C PRO A 25 18.82 -23.78 28.99
N ILE A 26 19.40 -22.84 28.24
CA ILE A 26 19.61 -21.45 28.63
C ILE A 26 18.24 -20.77 28.83
N ARG A 27 18.05 -20.13 29.99
CA ARG A 27 16.81 -19.45 30.40
C ARG A 27 16.34 -18.41 29.37
N GLN A 28 15.06 -18.52 29.01
CA GLN A 28 14.26 -17.55 28.27
C GLN A 28 14.09 -16.26 29.07
N SER A 29 14.86 -15.20 28.75
CA SER A 29 14.59 -13.84 29.23
C SER A 29 14.59 -12.79 28.11
N GLY A 30 14.95 -13.18 26.88
CA GLY A 30 14.92 -12.33 25.69
C GLY A 30 13.62 -12.39 24.87
N GLU A 31 12.81 -13.46 25.01
CA GLU A 31 11.59 -13.64 24.21
C GLU A 31 10.42 -12.77 24.67
N GLU A 32 10.28 -12.52 25.98
CA GLU A 32 9.20 -11.67 26.52
C GLU A 32 9.37 -10.21 26.09
N LYS A 33 10.58 -9.64 26.21
CA LYS A 33 10.86 -8.25 25.78
C LYS A 33 10.70 -8.06 24.26
N SER A 34 11.00 -9.08 23.46
CA SER A 34 10.83 -9.05 22.00
C SER A 34 9.36 -9.19 21.56
N ARG A 35 8.57 -10.01 22.27
CA ARG A 35 7.12 -10.14 22.04
C ARG A 35 6.37 -8.87 22.43
N ASP A 36 6.74 -8.27 23.56
CA ASP A 36 6.11 -7.05 24.08
C ASP A 36 6.40 -5.83 23.17
N TYR A 37 7.60 -5.75 22.58
CA TYR A 37 7.92 -4.75 21.55
C TYR A 37 7.14 -4.98 20.24
N LYS A 38 7.00 -6.23 19.78
CA LYS A 38 6.22 -6.57 18.57
C LYS A 38 4.69 -6.46 18.75
N GLN A 39 4.17 -6.53 19.96
CA GLN A 39 2.76 -6.29 20.26
C GLN A 39 2.45 -4.78 20.33
N ARG A 40 3.34 -3.97 20.89
CA ARG A 40 3.20 -2.51 20.94
C ARG A 40 3.17 -1.82 19.56
N THR A 41 3.77 -2.43 18.54
CA THR A 41 3.78 -1.88 17.17
C THR A 41 2.51 -2.19 16.36
N LYS A 42 1.62 -3.07 16.84
CA LYS A 42 0.45 -3.52 16.08
C LYS A 42 -0.86 -2.84 16.45
N TYR A 43 -0.90 -2.16 17.60
CA TYR A 43 -2.12 -1.62 18.18
C TYR A 43 -1.89 -0.19 18.66
N ILE A 44 -2.79 0.74 18.28
CA ILE A 44 -2.90 2.05 18.91
C ILE A 44 -4.07 1.99 19.89
N PRO A 45 -3.81 2.11 21.21
CA PRO A 45 -4.88 2.24 22.18
C PRO A 45 -5.78 3.42 21.85
N PHE A 46 -7.08 3.31 22.10
CA PHE A 46 -8.04 4.40 21.88
C PHE A 46 -7.55 5.71 22.52
N LYS A 47 -7.00 5.64 23.73
CA LYS A 47 -6.45 6.80 24.43
C LYS A 47 -5.30 7.45 23.67
N THR A 48 -4.39 6.65 23.11
CA THR A 48 -3.29 7.17 22.29
C THR A 48 -3.79 7.82 21.00
N LEU A 49 -4.83 7.25 20.37
CA LEU A 49 -5.44 7.88 19.18
C LEU A 49 -6.10 9.21 19.55
N GLU A 50 -6.79 9.27 20.68
CA GLU A 50 -7.39 10.48 21.25
C GLU A 50 -6.33 11.54 21.59
N ASP A 51 -5.20 11.14 22.18
CA ASP A 51 -4.10 12.06 22.50
C ASP A 51 -3.43 12.64 21.24
N ILE A 52 -3.32 11.83 20.18
CA ILE A 52 -2.82 12.32 18.89
C ILE A 52 -3.83 13.28 18.26
N ALA A 53 -5.12 12.92 18.27
CA ALA A 53 -6.18 13.75 17.72
C ALA A 53 -6.26 15.09 18.45
N ARG A 54 -6.17 15.12 19.78
CA ARG A 54 -6.22 16.36 20.59
C ARG A 54 -4.92 17.15 20.63
N GLY A 55 -3.80 16.53 20.26
CA GLY A 55 -2.49 17.16 20.26
C GLY A 55 -2.32 18.25 19.20
N ASP A 56 -1.12 18.82 19.13
CA ASP A 56 -0.75 19.82 18.12
C ASP A 56 -0.88 19.26 16.69
N ALA A 57 -1.46 20.05 15.80
CA ALA A 57 -1.60 19.74 14.38
C ALA A 57 -0.23 19.52 13.69
N GLN A 58 0.81 20.26 14.11
CA GLN A 58 2.16 20.12 13.53
C GLN A 58 2.78 18.74 13.83
N ASP A 59 2.46 18.19 15.00
CA ASP A 59 2.99 16.90 15.46
C ASP A 59 2.18 15.70 14.96
N ALA A 60 0.91 15.89 14.58
CA ALA A 60 -0.03 14.82 14.30
C ALA A 60 0.52 13.86 13.23
N LEU A 61 1.07 14.40 12.13
CA LEU A 61 1.65 13.61 11.06
C LEU A 61 2.86 12.78 11.53
N GLN A 62 3.76 13.38 12.32
CA GLN A 62 4.94 12.67 12.82
C GLN A 62 4.54 11.55 13.79
N LYS A 63 3.60 11.82 14.72
CA LYS A 63 3.10 10.83 15.69
C LYS A 63 2.42 9.65 14.99
N ILE A 64 1.62 9.91 13.95
CA ILE A 64 1.01 8.85 13.14
C ILE A 64 2.05 8.09 12.34
N ASN A 65 3.00 8.76 11.71
CA ASN A 65 4.01 8.08 10.90
C ASN A 65 4.93 7.18 11.74
N ASN A 66 5.23 7.56 12.99
CA ASN A 66 5.94 6.72 13.94
C ASN A 66 5.19 5.42 14.29
N ARG A 67 3.86 5.41 14.17
CA ARG A 67 2.98 4.26 14.43
C ARG A 67 2.16 3.87 13.21
N ARG A 68 2.73 4.04 12.00
CA ARG A 68 2.00 3.92 10.74
C ARG A 68 1.32 2.57 10.58
N GLU A 69 2.00 1.46 10.87
CA GLU A 69 1.42 0.11 10.76
C GLU A 69 0.18 -0.04 11.64
N ALA A 70 0.27 0.38 12.90
CA ALA A 70 -0.85 0.30 13.83
C ALA A 70 -2.02 1.22 13.44
N PHE A 71 -1.74 2.41 12.90
CA PHE A 71 -2.78 3.29 12.37
C PHE A 71 -3.45 2.69 11.14
N MET A 72 -2.66 2.13 10.21
CA MET A 72 -3.18 1.47 9.01
C MET A 72 -4.03 0.24 9.34
N ASN A 73 -3.73 -0.49 10.41
CA ASN A 73 -4.56 -1.58 10.89
C ASN A 73 -5.95 -1.11 11.36
N ILE A 74 -6.05 0.07 11.97
CA ILE A 74 -7.33 0.63 12.43
C ILE A 74 -8.20 1.02 11.23
N VAL A 75 -7.64 1.77 10.28
CA VAL A 75 -8.37 2.26 9.11
C VAL A 75 -8.66 1.14 8.09
N GLY A 76 -7.86 0.06 8.10
CA GLY A 76 -8.04 -1.12 7.25
C GLY A 76 -8.84 -2.27 7.87
N SER A 77 -9.43 -2.09 9.06
CA SER A 77 -10.29 -3.10 9.71
C SER A 77 -11.70 -2.56 9.92
N PRO A 78 -12.71 -3.43 10.11
CA PRO A 78 -14.02 -3.00 10.61
C PRO A 78 -13.88 -2.24 11.93
N ILE A 79 -14.66 -1.16 12.09
CA ILE A 79 -14.58 -0.25 13.24
C ILE A 79 -15.87 -0.37 14.05
N ASP A 80 -15.81 -1.03 15.21
CA ASP A 80 -16.97 -1.21 16.09
C ASP A 80 -17.28 0.04 16.93
N LYS A 81 -16.24 0.78 17.33
CA LYS A 81 -16.38 1.99 18.16
C LYS A 81 -16.43 3.24 17.28
N HIS A 82 -17.60 3.86 17.17
CA HIS A 82 -17.83 4.98 16.24
C HIS A 82 -16.98 6.24 16.54
N ASP A 83 -16.62 6.48 17.80
CA ASP A 83 -15.67 7.55 18.17
C ASP A 83 -14.34 7.49 17.38
N ILE A 84 -13.93 6.30 16.92
CA ILE A 84 -12.72 6.15 16.10
C ILE A 84 -12.87 6.90 14.77
N PHE A 85 -14.05 6.94 14.14
CA PHE A 85 -14.25 7.72 12.92
C PHE A 85 -14.02 9.21 13.16
N VAL A 86 -14.51 9.73 14.29
CA VAL A 86 -14.34 11.12 14.69
C VAL A 86 -12.86 11.45 14.87
N LEU A 87 -12.14 10.61 15.62
CA LEU A 87 -10.70 10.79 15.85
C LEU A 87 -9.88 10.68 14.56
N VAL A 88 -10.18 9.72 13.69
CA VAL A 88 -9.45 9.56 12.43
C VAL A 88 -9.69 10.77 11.51
N ILE A 89 -10.92 11.27 11.40
CA ILE A 89 -11.23 12.47 10.61
C ILE A 89 -10.54 13.72 11.17
N GLU A 90 -10.50 13.88 12.50
CA GLU A 90 -9.76 14.97 13.14
C GLU A 90 -8.25 14.89 12.85
N ILE A 91 -7.66 13.69 12.96
CA ILE A 91 -6.24 13.47 12.64
C ILE A 91 -5.96 13.76 11.17
N LEU A 92 -6.80 13.29 10.25
CA LEU A 92 -6.64 13.52 8.82
C LEU A 92 -6.77 15.00 8.46
N SER A 93 -7.70 15.72 9.08
CA SER A 93 -7.82 17.17 8.93
C SER A 93 -6.55 17.90 9.39
N LYS A 94 -5.98 17.51 10.55
CA LYS A 94 -4.70 18.07 11.02
C LYS A 94 -3.53 17.73 10.10
N VAL A 95 -3.50 16.51 9.58
CA VAL A 95 -2.52 16.08 8.57
C VAL A 95 -2.62 16.93 7.30
N SER A 96 -3.83 17.32 6.87
CA SER A 96 -4.02 18.20 5.71
C SER A 96 -3.28 19.53 5.85
N SER A 97 -3.25 20.09 7.05
CA SER A 97 -2.53 21.35 7.36
C SER A 97 -1.01 21.20 7.52
N SER A 98 -0.46 19.99 7.39
CA SER A 98 0.97 19.75 7.59
C SER A 98 1.83 20.30 6.43
N PRO A 99 3.00 20.91 6.71
CA PRO A 99 3.93 21.38 5.68
C PRO A 99 4.69 20.24 4.97
N PHE A 100 4.69 19.02 5.54
CA PHE A 100 5.43 17.88 4.99
C PHE A 100 4.64 17.19 3.87
N VAL A 101 4.63 17.82 2.69
CA VAL A 101 3.82 17.41 1.52
C VAL A 101 3.99 15.92 1.18
N GLU A 102 5.21 15.39 1.11
CA GLU A 102 5.44 13.99 0.72
C GLU A 102 4.82 12.99 1.71
N LEU A 103 5.06 13.19 3.02
CA LEU A 103 4.53 12.32 4.06
C LEU A 103 3.01 12.45 4.19
N LYS A 104 2.48 13.68 4.07
CA LYS A 104 1.05 14.00 4.02
C LYS A 104 0.37 13.24 2.88
N CYS A 105 0.83 13.45 1.65
CA CYS A 105 0.34 12.81 0.44
C CYS A 105 0.31 11.28 0.59
N LYS A 106 1.43 10.70 1.02
CA LYS A 106 1.54 9.24 1.20
C LYS A 106 0.54 8.70 2.23
N LEU A 107 0.32 9.39 3.35
CA LEU A 107 -0.64 8.95 4.36
C LEU A 107 -2.09 9.03 3.87
N ILE A 108 -2.45 10.16 3.24
CA ILE A 108 -3.80 10.37 2.70
C ILE A 108 -4.15 9.27 1.69
N LEU A 109 -3.24 8.95 0.77
CA LEU A 109 -3.47 7.89 -0.22
C LEU A 109 -3.60 6.51 0.40
N ASP A 110 -2.73 6.18 1.37
CA ASP A 110 -2.78 4.87 2.02
C ASP A 110 -4.14 4.69 2.72
N VAL A 111 -4.68 5.75 3.34
CA VAL A 111 -6.02 5.73 3.94
C VAL A 111 -7.11 5.60 2.88
N CYS A 112 -7.07 6.37 1.79
CA CYS A 112 -8.02 6.24 0.68
C CYS A 112 -7.93 4.86 -0.03
N ASN A 113 -6.79 4.17 0.08
CA ASN A 113 -6.58 2.83 -0.44
C ASN A 113 -6.92 1.71 0.54
N SER A 114 -7.26 2.05 1.78
CA SER A 114 -7.77 1.13 2.80
C SER A 114 -9.30 1.02 2.75
N ASP A 115 -9.87 0.19 3.63
CA ASP A 115 -11.32 0.02 3.79
C ASP A 115 -11.99 1.19 4.55
N PHE A 116 -11.24 2.23 4.92
CA PHE A 116 -11.73 3.36 5.69
C PHE A 116 -12.85 4.14 5.00
N ILE A 117 -12.71 4.48 3.71
CA ILE A 117 -13.72 5.27 3.00
C ILE A 117 -15.06 4.52 2.90
N PRO A 118 -15.10 3.23 2.53
CA PRO A 118 -16.32 2.42 2.64
C PRO A 118 -16.90 2.37 4.07
N ASN A 119 -16.05 2.14 5.08
CA ASN A 119 -16.49 2.05 6.48
C ASN A 119 -17.07 3.39 6.97
N LEU A 120 -16.44 4.51 6.62
CA LEU A 120 -16.90 5.86 6.94
C LEU A 120 -18.23 6.16 6.26
N ARG A 121 -18.42 5.74 5.01
CA ARG A 121 -19.70 5.89 4.30
C ARG A 121 -20.82 5.15 5.03
N ASN A 122 -20.58 3.92 5.45
CA ASN A 122 -21.58 3.12 6.19
C ASN A 122 -21.92 3.81 7.51
N TYR A 123 -20.91 4.19 8.28
CA TYR A 123 -21.08 4.96 9.52
C TYR A 123 -21.93 6.23 9.32
N LEU A 124 -21.63 7.04 8.30
CA LEU A 124 -22.38 8.27 8.01
C LEU A 124 -23.80 8.01 7.50
N THR A 125 -24.05 6.88 6.84
CA THR A 125 -25.39 6.49 6.40
C THR A 125 -26.26 6.10 7.59
N ASP A 126 -25.68 5.43 8.58
CA ASP A 126 -26.40 4.99 9.79
C ASP A 126 -26.55 6.10 10.83
N LEU A 127 -25.62 7.07 10.84
CA LEU A 127 -25.53 8.15 11.83
C LEU A 127 -26.86 8.88 12.12
N PRO A 128 -27.70 9.25 11.12
CA PRO A 128 -28.96 9.95 11.37
C PRO A 128 -30.03 9.10 12.06
N TYR A 129 -29.88 7.77 12.10
CA TYR A 129 -30.86 6.84 12.64
C TYR A 129 -30.45 6.28 14.01
N VAL A 130 -29.38 6.81 14.60
CA VAL A 130 -28.82 6.34 15.87
C VAL A 130 -29.65 6.87 17.05
N ASN A 131 -30.35 5.95 17.72
CA ASN A 131 -31.04 6.26 18.97
C ASN A 131 -30.10 6.26 20.20
N ASN A 132 -29.09 5.38 20.20
CA ASN A 132 -28.14 5.24 21.31
C ASN A 132 -26.81 5.95 21.03
N LYS A 133 -26.62 7.09 21.68
CA LYS A 133 -25.46 7.97 21.48
C LYS A 133 -24.17 7.51 22.19
N LYS A 134 -24.22 6.50 23.07
CA LYS A 134 -23.10 6.11 23.95
C LYS A 134 -21.84 5.64 23.23
N ASN A 135 -21.97 5.08 22.02
CA ASN A 135 -20.83 4.55 21.25
C ASN A 135 -20.13 5.64 20.40
N ASN A 136 -20.67 6.86 20.40
CA ASN A 136 -20.22 7.97 19.56
C ASN A 136 -20.26 9.31 20.31
N ASN A 137 -19.79 9.32 21.56
CA ASN A 137 -19.88 10.50 22.42
C ASN A 137 -19.11 11.69 21.83
N LEU A 138 -17.99 11.44 21.15
CA LEU A 138 -17.18 12.52 20.59
C LEU A 138 -17.95 13.29 19.50
N TYR A 139 -18.67 12.59 18.62
CA TYR A 139 -19.50 13.25 17.61
C TYR A 139 -20.66 14.00 18.26
N TRP A 140 -21.40 13.35 19.17
CA TRP A 140 -22.62 13.93 19.73
C TRP A 140 -22.35 15.11 20.68
N ASN A 141 -21.15 15.21 21.25
CA ASN A 141 -20.73 16.35 22.06
C ASN A 141 -20.32 17.56 21.21
N ASP A 142 -19.80 17.35 19.99
CA ASP A 142 -19.32 18.41 19.11
C ASP A 142 -19.44 18.01 17.63
N GLN A 143 -20.64 18.20 17.10
CA GLN A 143 -20.97 17.84 15.71
C GLN A 143 -20.30 18.80 14.72
N ASP A 144 -20.23 20.09 15.05
CA ASP A 144 -19.65 21.12 14.21
C ASP A 144 -18.17 20.88 13.93
N THR A 145 -17.40 20.53 14.97
CA THR A 145 -15.97 20.21 14.80
C THR A 145 -15.77 18.99 13.91
N PHE A 146 -16.61 17.95 14.03
CA PHE A 146 -16.54 16.80 13.14
C PHE A 146 -16.73 17.20 11.67
N TRP A 147 -17.79 17.95 11.36
CA TRP A 147 -18.10 18.35 9.98
C TRP A 147 -17.08 19.33 9.41
N LYS A 148 -16.56 20.25 10.23
CA LYS A 148 -15.42 21.11 9.85
C LYS A 148 -14.20 20.27 9.46
N ASN A 149 -13.83 19.30 10.28
CA ASN A 149 -12.67 18.43 10.03
C ASN A 149 -12.89 17.58 8.78
N PHE A 150 -14.10 17.04 8.61
CA PHE A 150 -14.52 16.27 7.44
C PHE A 150 -14.34 17.09 6.15
N ILE A 151 -14.92 18.29 6.10
CA ILE A 151 -14.86 19.17 4.91
C ILE A 151 -13.41 19.60 4.64
N THR A 152 -12.65 19.93 5.68
CA THR A 152 -11.24 20.30 5.54
C THR A 152 -10.41 19.16 4.93
N PHE A 153 -10.62 17.92 5.40
CA PHE A 153 -9.92 16.76 4.85
C PHE A 153 -10.27 16.51 3.38
N PHE A 154 -11.57 16.47 3.04
CA PHE A 154 -12.00 16.20 1.68
C PHE A 154 -11.68 17.35 0.69
N GLY A 155 -11.69 18.60 1.14
CA GLY A 155 -11.23 19.75 0.34
C GLY A 155 -9.75 19.64 -0.03
N GLU A 156 -8.90 19.33 0.96
CA GLU A 156 -7.48 19.08 0.70
C GLU A 156 -7.27 17.86 -0.22
N LEU A 157 -8.05 16.78 -0.03
CA LEU A 157 -7.97 15.59 -0.86
C LEU A 157 -8.31 15.89 -2.33
N VAL A 158 -9.34 16.70 -2.59
CA VAL A 158 -9.67 17.09 -3.97
C VAL A 158 -8.56 17.94 -4.58
N THR A 159 -7.94 18.82 -3.80
CA THR A 159 -6.83 19.67 -4.27
C THR A 159 -5.57 18.86 -4.58
N ILE A 160 -5.18 17.93 -3.70
CA ILE A 160 -3.96 17.14 -3.85
C ILE A 160 -4.14 15.96 -4.82
N ALA A 161 -5.27 15.28 -4.74
CA ALA A 161 -5.53 13.99 -5.40
C ALA A 161 -6.91 13.93 -6.10
N PRO A 162 -7.19 14.79 -7.09
CA PRO A 162 -8.50 14.88 -7.74
C PRO A 162 -9.05 13.53 -8.25
N SER A 163 -8.24 12.69 -8.90
CA SER A 163 -8.77 11.42 -9.43
C SER A 163 -9.04 10.39 -8.33
N VAL A 164 -8.20 10.29 -7.30
CA VAL A 164 -8.50 9.46 -6.10
C VAL A 164 -9.79 9.93 -5.44
N ALA A 165 -9.95 11.24 -5.26
CA ALA A 165 -11.14 11.84 -4.67
C ALA A 165 -12.40 11.48 -5.48
N SER A 166 -12.38 11.73 -6.79
CA SER A 166 -13.51 11.42 -7.69
C SER A 166 -13.81 9.92 -7.80
N LYS A 167 -12.80 9.04 -7.84
CA LYS A 167 -13.01 7.59 -8.02
C LYS A 167 -13.47 6.90 -6.75
N LYS A 168 -12.95 7.30 -5.58
CA LYS A 168 -13.16 6.57 -4.32
C LYS A 168 -14.10 7.27 -3.35
N CYS A 169 -14.11 8.59 -3.34
CA CYS A 169 -14.82 9.36 -2.31
C CYS A 169 -16.13 9.96 -2.81
N ARG A 170 -16.35 10.06 -4.13
CA ARG A 170 -17.55 10.64 -4.72
C ARG A 170 -18.85 10.05 -4.16
N ALA A 171 -18.96 8.73 -4.08
CA ALA A 171 -20.16 8.07 -3.56
C ALA A 171 -20.43 8.42 -2.09
N LEU A 172 -19.37 8.62 -1.30
CA LEU A 172 -19.48 9.06 0.09
C LEU A 172 -19.95 10.52 0.15
N ILE A 173 -19.33 11.43 -0.62
CA ILE A 173 -19.71 12.85 -0.65
C ILE A 173 -21.14 13.04 -1.15
N ASP A 174 -21.52 12.36 -2.24
CA ASP A 174 -22.90 12.40 -2.75
C ASP A 174 -23.90 11.88 -1.71
N SER A 175 -23.55 10.85 -0.95
CA SER A 175 -24.40 10.33 0.14
C SER A 175 -24.52 11.33 1.29
N VAL A 176 -23.44 12.02 1.64
CA VAL A 176 -23.46 13.02 2.70
C VAL A 176 -24.34 14.21 2.30
N SER A 177 -24.08 14.78 1.12
CA SER A 177 -24.76 15.99 0.64
C SER A 177 -26.25 15.75 0.33
N LYS A 178 -26.64 14.57 -0.14
CA LYS A 178 -28.02 14.32 -0.60
C LYS A 178 -28.93 13.70 0.44
N THR A 179 -28.39 12.97 1.42
CA THR A 179 -29.23 12.22 2.37
C THR A 179 -28.81 12.40 3.81
N CYS A 180 -27.53 12.21 4.15
CA CYS A 180 -27.08 12.22 5.55
C CYS A 180 -27.46 13.51 6.30
N LEU A 181 -27.11 14.68 5.74
CA LEU A 181 -27.36 15.97 6.38
C LEU A 181 -28.85 16.29 6.50
N GLU A 182 -29.66 15.92 5.50
CA GLU A 182 -31.12 16.09 5.55
C GLU A 182 -31.73 15.28 6.69
N PHE A 183 -31.37 14.00 6.83
CA PHE A 183 -31.88 13.15 7.90
C PHE A 183 -31.31 13.52 9.28
N LEU A 184 -30.09 14.07 9.36
CA LEU A 184 -29.55 14.60 10.61
C LEU A 184 -30.36 15.81 11.11
N ASN A 185 -30.78 16.68 10.20
CA ASN A 185 -31.67 17.79 10.53
C ASN A 185 -33.03 17.25 11.03
N GLN A 186 -33.65 16.34 10.28
CA GLN A 186 -34.96 15.78 10.63
C GLN A 186 -34.98 15.04 11.98
N ASN A 187 -33.97 14.20 12.26
CA ASN A 187 -33.99 13.30 13.42
C ASN A 187 -33.29 13.88 14.65
N HIS A 188 -32.38 14.84 14.46
CA HIS A 188 -31.51 15.34 15.53
C HIS A 188 -31.37 16.87 15.57
N ALA A 189 -32.12 17.60 14.73
CA ALA A 189 -32.09 19.06 14.64
C ALA A 189 -30.67 19.63 14.43
N PHE A 190 -29.81 18.88 13.75
CA PHE A 190 -28.48 19.34 13.36
C PHE A 190 -28.54 20.02 12.00
N GLU A 191 -28.05 21.25 11.94
CA GLU A 191 -27.95 22.02 10.71
C GLU A 191 -26.49 22.44 10.48
N LEU A 192 -25.96 22.12 9.30
CA LEU A 192 -24.62 22.52 8.91
C LEU A 192 -24.60 24.01 8.56
N SER A 193 -23.63 24.75 9.11
CA SER A 193 -23.50 26.18 8.81
C SER A 193 -23.41 26.45 7.30
N GLN A 194 -23.94 27.59 6.85
CA GLN A 194 -23.95 27.98 5.45
C GLN A 194 -22.55 27.97 4.80
N GLU A 195 -21.52 28.41 5.53
CA GLU A 195 -20.12 28.40 5.05
C GLU A 195 -19.67 26.97 4.67
N TYR A 196 -19.93 26.01 5.55
CA TYR A 196 -19.54 24.61 5.34
C TYR A 196 -20.42 23.91 4.30
N THR A 197 -21.70 24.27 4.19
CA THR A 197 -22.59 23.77 3.13
C THR A 197 -22.07 24.17 1.75
N LEU A 198 -21.68 25.44 1.56
CA LEU A 198 -21.10 25.92 0.31
C LEU A 198 -19.80 25.19 -0.05
N LYS A 199 -18.89 25.02 0.93
CA LYS A 199 -17.63 24.28 0.73
C LYS A 199 -17.87 22.82 0.34
N LEU A 200 -18.88 22.17 0.92
CA LEU A 200 -19.22 20.79 0.58
C LEU A 200 -19.76 20.68 -0.86
N ASP A 201 -20.57 21.64 -1.30
CA ASP A 201 -21.05 21.72 -2.68
C ASP A 201 -19.91 22.00 -3.67
N GLU A 202 -18.97 22.87 -3.32
CA GLU A 202 -17.74 23.10 -4.10
C GLU A 202 -16.96 21.79 -4.28
N ILE A 203 -16.66 21.07 -3.19
CA ILE A 203 -15.99 19.76 -3.21
C ILE A 203 -16.70 18.79 -4.16
N ARG A 204 -18.04 18.69 -4.05
CA ARG A 204 -18.85 17.80 -4.88
C ARG A 204 -18.83 18.19 -6.35
N ASN A 205 -18.88 19.48 -6.65
CA ASN A 205 -18.84 20.03 -8.00
C ASN A 205 -17.47 19.85 -8.64
N GLU A 206 -16.39 20.05 -7.89
CA GLU A 206 -15.02 19.80 -8.35
C GLU A 206 -14.82 18.33 -8.70
N MET A 207 -15.23 17.40 -7.82
CA MET A 207 -15.15 15.96 -8.10
C MET A 207 -15.93 15.58 -9.36
N THR A 208 -17.10 16.19 -9.58
CA THR A 208 -17.95 15.93 -10.75
C THR A 208 -17.33 16.48 -12.02
N THR A 209 -16.89 17.73 -11.98
CA THR A 209 -16.24 18.42 -13.10
C THR A 209 -14.97 17.70 -13.51
N PHE A 210 -14.14 17.29 -12.55
CA PHE A 210 -12.94 16.51 -12.80
C PHE A 210 -13.27 15.19 -13.48
N SER A 211 -14.23 14.43 -12.95
CA SER A 211 -14.64 13.14 -13.53
C SER A 211 -15.10 13.28 -14.98
N ASN A 212 -15.90 14.32 -15.28
CA ASN A 212 -16.40 14.57 -16.63
C ASN A 212 -15.28 15.00 -17.58
N LYS A 213 -14.40 15.92 -17.14
CA LYS A 213 -13.23 16.36 -17.91
C LYS A 213 -12.31 15.19 -18.21
N TYR A 214 -11.99 14.37 -17.20
CA TYR A 214 -11.13 13.21 -17.35
C TYR A 214 -11.73 12.19 -18.31
N GLN A 215 -13.02 11.89 -18.20
CA GLN A 215 -13.71 10.97 -19.10
C GLN A 215 -13.68 11.47 -20.56
N ALA A 216 -14.04 12.74 -20.78
CA ALA A 216 -13.96 13.37 -22.09
C ALA A 216 -12.53 13.36 -22.66
N GLN A 217 -11.52 13.54 -21.80
CA GLN A 217 -10.10 13.49 -22.17
C GLN A 217 -9.69 12.08 -22.60
N VAL A 218 -10.04 11.05 -21.82
CA VAL A 218 -9.80 9.63 -22.16
C VAL A 218 -10.45 9.25 -23.49
N ASP A 219 -11.68 9.69 -23.72
CA ASP A 219 -12.41 9.41 -24.96
C ASP A 219 -11.78 10.16 -26.15
N SER A 220 -11.26 11.38 -25.92
CA SER A 220 -10.50 12.11 -26.95
C SER A 220 -9.18 11.42 -27.32
N TYR A 221 -8.44 10.88 -26.35
CA TYR A 221 -7.18 10.14 -26.58
C TYR A 221 -7.40 8.85 -27.36
N ARG A 222 -8.46 8.11 -27.05
CA ARG A 222 -8.83 6.89 -27.76
C ARG A 222 -9.18 7.15 -29.22
N ASN A 223 -9.77 8.31 -29.51
CA ASN A 223 -10.30 8.64 -30.84
C ASN A 223 -9.31 9.37 -31.75
N ARG A 224 -8.30 10.08 -31.23
CA ARG A 224 -7.44 10.95 -32.06
C ARG A 224 -6.03 10.45 -32.34
N GLY A 225 -5.41 9.62 -31.52
CA GLY A 225 -3.99 9.28 -31.72
C GLY A 225 -3.05 10.50 -31.76
N GLU A 226 -3.51 11.68 -31.31
CA GLU A 226 -2.79 12.95 -31.34
C GLU A 226 -2.19 13.28 -29.96
N HIS A 227 -1.06 13.99 -30.03
CA HIS A 227 -0.15 14.29 -28.93
C HIS A 227 -0.82 15.01 -27.76
N ILE A 228 -0.54 14.53 -26.55
CA ILE A 228 -0.78 15.27 -25.31
C ILE A 228 0.02 16.58 -25.38
N ASN A 229 -0.65 17.72 -25.55
CA ASN A 229 0.00 19.03 -25.53
C ASN A 229 0.67 19.26 -24.16
N GLN A 230 1.85 19.87 -24.18
CA GLN A 230 2.68 20.10 -22.98
C GLN A 230 1.94 20.93 -21.91
N ASP A 231 1.05 21.81 -22.36
CA ASP A 231 0.31 22.76 -21.52
C ASP A 231 -0.93 22.18 -20.84
N MET A 232 -1.29 20.92 -21.09
CA MET A 232 -2.40 20.34 -20.37
C MET A 232 -2.02 20.08 -18.90
N PRO A 233 -2.82 20.57 -17.93
CA PRO A 233 -2.57 20.32 -16.53
C PRO A 233 -2.69 18.81 -16.25
N PRO A 234 -1.76 18.22 -15.48
CA PRO A 234 -1.83 16.82 -15.14
C PRO A 234 -3.08 16.55 -14.28
N PRO A 235 -3.70 15.36 -14.40
CA PRO A 235 -4.90 15.03 -13.64
C PRO A 235 -4.66 14.96 -12.12
N GLU A 236 -3.43 14.70 -11.71
CA GLU A 236 -3.03 14.48 -10.32
C GLU A 236 -1.57 14.90 -10.12
N ASN A 237 -1.19 15.26 -8.89
CA ASN A 237 0.19 15.53 -8.56
C ASN A 237 1.05 14.26 -8.73
N PHE A 238 2.18 14.32 -9.44
CA PHE A 238 3.02 13.12 -9.63
C PHE A 238 3.54 12.51 -8.32
N ARG A 239 3.66 13.29 -7.23
CA ARG A 239 4.12 12.80 -5.92
C ARG A 239 3.16 11.82 -5.26
N ILE A 240 1.88 11.84 -5.67
CA ILE A 240 0.88 10.90 -5.17
C ILE A 240 0.77 9.63 -6.01
N LEU A 241 1.43 9.59 -7.16
CA LEU A 241 1.38 8.41 -8.02
C LEU A 241 2.20 7.28 -7.40
N SER A 242 1.65 6.06 -7.45
CA SER A 242 2.35 4.89 -6.94
C SER A 242 3.60 4.60 -7.77
N ILE A 243 4.73 4.42 -7.06
CA ILE A 243 6.02 4.00 -7.61
C ILE A 243 5.98 2.54 -8.08
N VAL A 244 5.10 1.72 -7.50
CA VAL A 244 4.85 0.33 -7.95
C VAL A 244 3.57 0.28 -8.80
N PRO A 245 3.48 -0.64 -9.77
CA PRO A 245 2.30 -0.69 -10.62
C PRO A 245 1.06 -1.06 -9.79
N THR A 246 -0.04 -0.38 -10.08
CA THR A 246 -1.38 -0.73 -9.59
C THR A 246 -2.14 -1.54 -10.64
N ARG A 247 -3.30 -2.07 -10.25
CA ARG A 247 -4.19 -2.79 -11.18
C ARG A 247 -4.57 -1.91 -12.37
N ASP A 248 -4.92 -0.66 -12.12
CA ASP A 248 -5.37 0.27 -13.15
C ASP A 248 -4.24 0.59 -14.14
N ASP A 249 -2.99 0.65 -13.66
CA ASP A 249 -1.82 0.89 -14.53
C ASP A 249 -1.57 -0.25 -15.53
N LEU A 250 -1.87 -1.50 -15.16
CA LEU A 250 -1.56 -2.66 -15.99
C LEU A 250 -2.74 -3.17 -16.82
N MET A 251 -3.98 -2.94 -16.37
CA MET A 251 -5.17 -3.56 -16.96
C MET A 251 -6.04 -2.57 -17.74
N ASP A 252 -6.38 -1.43 -17.13
CA ASP A 252 -7.59 -0.68 -17.52
C ASP A 252 -7.33 0.77 -17.98
N SER A 253 -6.18 1.38 -17.66
CA SER A 253 -5.94 2.79 -17.95
C SER A 253 -5.08 3.04 -19.19
N THR A 254 -5.45 4.08 -19.95
CA THR A 254 -4.52 4.81 -20.81
C THR A 254 -3.79 5.81 -19.91
N PRO A 255 -2.46 5.75 -19.81
CA PRO A 255 -1.69 6.60 -18.92
C PRO A 255 -1.68 8.04 -19.45
N PHE A 256 -1.80 9.03 -18.57
CA PHE A 256 -1.54 10.43 -18.95
C PHE A 256 -0.02 10.64 -18.96
N VAL A 257 0.55 10.82 -20.15
CA VAL A 257 1.99 10.98 -20.38
C VAL A 257 2.25 12.14 -21.33
N ARG A 258 3.04 13.11 -20.92
CA ARG A 258 3.48 14.20 -21.80
C ARG A 258 4.73 13.80 -22.56
N PRO A 259 4.91 14.28 -23.82
CA PRO A 259 6.14 14.03 -24.55
C PRO A 259 7.34 14.64 -23.81
N ASN A 260 8.50 13.99 -23.89
CA ASN A 260 9.74 14.53 -23.38
C ASN A 260 10.11 15.82 -24.13
N ILE A 261 10.45 16.89 -23.41
CA ILE A 261 10.93 18.13 -24.01
C ILE A 261 12.42 17.96 -24.32
N VAL A 262 12.73 17.69 -25.59
CA VAL A 262 14.12 17.54 -26.08
C VAL A 262 14.74 18.90 -26.43
N GLN A 263 13.92 19.85 -26.89
CA GLN A 263 14.32 21.19 -27.27
C GLN A 263 13.40 22.20 -26.55
N GLY A 264 14.01 23.23 -25.94
CA GLY A 264 13.31 24.21 -25.13
C GLY A 264 13.44 23.95 -23.62
N ALA A 265 12.80 24.81 -22.83
CA ALA A 265 12.82 24.73 -21.37
C ALA A 265 11.49 24.18 -20.83
N TYR A 266 11.56 23.51 -19.69
CA TYR A 266 10.37 23.22 -18.90
C TYR A 266 9.90 24.51 -18.22
N ASN A 267 8.58 24.69 -18.08
CA ASN A 267 7.96 25.83 -17.40
C ASN A 267 8.56 26.11 -16.01
N ASP A 268 8.73 25.07 -15.21
CA ASP A 268 9.35 25.11 -13.88
C ASP A 268 9.83 23.71 -13.45
N VAL A 269 10.38 23.61 -12.24
CA VAL A 269 10.89 22.35 -11.66
C VAL A 269 9.77 21.33 -11.47
N GLU A 270 8.56 21.76 -11.08
CA GLU A 270 7.42 20.88 -10.86
C GLU A 270 6.95 20.24 -12.16
N HIS A 271 6.89 21.03 -13.23
CA HIS A 271 6.59 20.57 -14.56
C HIS A 271 7.61 19.56 -15.06
N TYR A 272 8.91 19.84 -14.88
CA TYR A 272 9.98 18.90 -15.23
C TYR A 272 9.82 17.56 -14.51
N LEU A 273 9.62 17.59 -13.19
CA LEU A 273 9.49 16.39 -12.38
C LEU A 273 8.24 15.58 -12.74
N ASP A 274 7.10 16.22 -13.00
CA ASP A 274 5.88 15.51 -13.42
C ASP A 274 6.08 14.80 -14.77
N VAL A 275 6.62 15.51 -15.77
CA VAL A 275 6.86 14.95 -17.11
C VAL A 275 7.81 13.76 -17.03
N GLN A 276 8.97 13.93 -16.40
CA GLN A 276 9.98 12.89 -16.30
C GLN A 276 9.48 11.69 -15.48
N PHE A 277 8.79 11.94 -14.37
CA PHE A 277 8.26 10.85 -13.55
C PHE A 277 7.23 10.01 -14.31
N ARG A 278 6.28 10.66 -15.01
CA ARG A 278 5.25 9.94 -15.77
C ARG A 278 5.84 9.18 -16.96
N LEU A 279 6.83 9.74 -17.64
CA LEU A 279 7.57 9.04 -18.70
C LEU A 279 8.30 7.80 -18.17
N LEU A 280 9.09 7.95 -17.10
CA LEU A 280 9.80 6.82 -16.48
C LEU A 280 8.84 5.72 -16.00
N ARG A 281 7.69 6.12 -15.45
CA ARG A 281 6.64 5.20 -15.03
C ARG A 281 6.05 4.45 -16.22
N GLU A 282 5.81 5.13 -17.34
CA GLU A 282 5.32 4.49 -18.56
C GLU A 282 6.36 3.58 -19.22
N ASP A 283 7.62 4.01 -19.31
CA ASP A 283 8.72 3.19 -19.81
C ASP A 283 8.87 1.88 -19.02
N CYS A 284 8.55 1.91 -17.72
CA CYS A 284 8.55 0.73 -16.88
C CYS A 284 7.28 -0.12 -17.05
N PHE A 285 6.09 0.49 -17.03
CA PHE A 285 4.82 -0.22 -16.93
C PHE A 285 4.23 -0.60 -18.29
N GLY A 286 4.43 0.20 -19.33
CA GLY A 286 3.97 -0.05 -20.69
C GLY A 286 4.38 -1.43 -21.21
N PRO A 287 5.68 -1.79 -21.19
CA PRO A 287 6.13 -3.11 -21.60
C PRO A 287 5.49 -4.26 -20.81
N ILE A 288 5.27 -4.08 -19.50
CA ILE A 288 4.64 -5.07 -18.63
C ILE A 288 3.16 -5.23 -18.98
N ARG A 289 2.45 -4.12 -19.16
CA ARG A 289 1.03 -4.06 -19.56
C ARG A 289 0.80 -4.77 -20.88
N ASP A 290 1.65 -4.52 -21.88
CA ASP A 290 1.56 -5.21 -23.17
C ASP A 290 1.81 -6.71 -23.05
N GLY A 291 2.83 -7.10 -22.28
CA GLY A 291 3.11 -8.50 -22.01
C GLY A 291 1.96 -9.24 -21.30
N ILE A 292 1.32 -8.58 -20.33
CA ILE A 292 0.14 -9.12 -19.63
C ILE A 292 -1.05 -9.23 -20.58
N LYS A 293 -1.33 -8.21 -21.39
CA LYS A 293 -2.41 -8.25 -22.40
C LYS A 293 -2.20 -9.41 -23.38
N GLN A 294 -0.97 -9.65 -23.84
CA GLN A 294 -0.67 -10.81 -24.67
C GLN A 294 -0.91 -12.13 -23.94
N PHE A 295 -0.50 -12.24 -22.67
CA PHE A 295 -0.75 -13.43 -21.85
C PHE A 295 -2.24 -13.72 -21.68
N LEU A 296 -3.06 -12.70 -21.44
CA LEU A 296 -4.50 -12.86 -21.26
C LEU A 296 -5.23 -13.25 -22.55
N ARG A 297 -4.77 -12.74 -23.70
CA ARG A 297 -5.32 -13.09 -25.02
C ARG A 297 -4.92 -14.50 -25.44
N GLU A 298 -3.66 -14.88 -25.22
CA GLU A 298 -3.11 -16.17 -25.63
C GLU A 298 -2.36 -16.85 -24.47
N PRO A 299 -3.05 -17.49 -23.50
CA PRO A 299 -2.42 -18.05 -22.29
C PRO A 299 -1.42 -19.18 -22.55
N ASN A 300 -1.50 -19.81 -23.72
CA ASN A 300 -0.66 -20.95 -24.10
C ASN A 300 0.50 -20.55 -25.03
N LYS A 301 0.71 -19.26 -25.28
CA LYS A 301 1.79 -18.77 -26.13
C LYS A 301 3.13 -19.08 -25.47
N ARG A 302 4.07 -19.64 -26.24
CA ARG A 302 5.39 -20.07 -25.71
C ARG A 302 6.25 -18.92 -25.18
N LYS A 303 6.07 -17.72 -25.72
CA LYS A 303 6.86 -16.54 -25.38
C LYS A 303 5.98 -15.30 -25.49
N TYR A 304 6.07 -14.46 -24.47
CA TYR A 304 5.49 -13.12 -24.43
C TYR A 304 6.58 -12.08 -24.60
N ASP A 305 6.22 -10.95 -25.21
CA ASP A 305 7.11 -9.81 -25.28
C ASP A 305 7.20 -9.15 -23.90
N ASN A 306 8.40 -8.67 -23.57
CA ASN A 306 8.73 -7.93 -22.34
C ASN A 306 8.54 -8.67 -20.99
N VAL A 307 7.71 -9.71 -20.91
CA VAL A 307 7.41 -10.45 -19.68
C VAL A 307 7.76 -11.93 -19.79
N ARG A 308 7.95 -12.58 -18.64
CA ARG A 308 8.14 -14.03 -18.52
C ARG A 308 7.18 -14.56 -17.47
N ILE A 309 6.38 -15.54 -17.87
CA ILE A 309 5.36 -16.14 -17.01
C ILE A 309 5.91 -17.44 -16.44
N PHE A 310 5.82 -17.58 -15.11
CA PHE A 310 6.17 -18.79 -14.40
C PHE A 310 4.95 -19.31 -13.65
N HIS A 311 4.55 -20.54 -13.92
CA HIS A 311 3.37 -21.15 -13.31
C HIS A 311 3.71 -21.82 -11.99
N ASN A 312 2.71 -22.00 -11.12
CA ASN A 312 2.81 -22.80 -9.90
C ASN A 312 3.96 -22.37 -8.99
N VAL A 313 3.89 -21.12 -8.52
CA VAL A 313 4.85 -20.54 -7.58
C VAL A 313 4.34 -20.60 -6.13
N LYS A 314 5.24 -20.79 -5.16
CA LYS A 314 4.89 -20.88 -3.73
C LYS A 314 5.87 -20.09 -2.86
N PHE A 315 5.36 -19.35 -1.88
CA PHE A 315 6.19 -18.76 -0.83
C PHE A 315 6.55 -19.84 0.20
N ILE A 316 7.84 -20.10 0.41
CA ILE A 316 8.31 -21.16 1.32
C ILE A 316 8.54 -20.61 2.72
N CYS A 317 9.48 -19.68 2.86
CA CYS A 317 9.96 -19.21 4.15
C CYS A 317 10.42 -17.74 4.07
N PRO A 318 10.51 -17.05 5.22
CA PRO A 318 11.15 -15.74 5.30
C PRO A 318 12.59 -15.80 4.81
N TYR A 319 13.04 -14.73 4.16
CA TYR A 319 14.40 -14.58 3.66
C TYR A 319 14.92 -13.19 4.02
N VAL A 320 16.17 -13.10 4.45
CA VAL A 320 16.80 -11.82 4.78
C VAL A 320 18.08 -11.73 3.97
N ALA A 321 18.17 -10.69 3.13
CA ALA A 321 19.36 -10.40 2.36
C ALA A 321 19.50 -8.89 2.20
N ASN A 322 20.74 -8.38 2.28
CA ASN A 322 21.04 -6.95 2.10
C ASN A 322 20.20 -6.02 2.99
N LEU A 323 20.00 -6.39 4.27
CA LEU A 323 19.15 -5.69 5.24
C LEU A 323 17.66 -5.57 4.82
N LYS A 324 17.24 -6.29 3.78
CA LYS A 324 15.85 -6.37 3.34
C LYS A 324 15.25 -7.70 3.79
N MET A 325 14.07 -7.63 4.40
CA MET A 325 13.26 -8.81 4.69
C MET A 325 12.35 -9.13 3.51
N GLY A 326 12.25 -10.41 3.18
CA GLY A 326 11.47 -10.94 2.08
C GLY A 326 11.07 -12.39 2.33
N ALA A 327 10.78 -13.10 1.25
CA ALA A 327 10.45 -14.51 1.26
C ALA A 327 11.14 -15.23 0.08
N VAL A 328 11.49 -16.48 0.31
CA VAL A 328 11.91 -17.38 -0.77
C VAL A 328 10.66 -17.84 -1.53
N VAL A 329 10.67 -17.62 -2.84
CA VAL A 329 9.65 -18.12 -3.76
C VAL A 329 10.20 -19.33 -4.50
N GLN A 330 9.50 -20.45 -4.40
CA GLN A 330 9.74 -21.65 -5.19
C GLN A 330 8.93 -21.59 -6.47
N ILE A 331 9.59 -21.81 -7.60
CA ILE A 331 8.99 -22.06 -8.89
C ILE A 331 8.92 -23.58 -9.09
N ASP A 332 7.75 -24.09 -9.45
CA ASP A 332 7.60 -25.50 -9.79
C ASP A 332 8.32 -25.81 -11.12
N LEU A 333 9.36 -26.63 -11.04
CA LEU A 333 10.17 -26.99 -12.19
C LEU A 333 9.45 -27.99 -13.13
N LYS A 334 8.37 -28.65 -12.68
CA LYS A 334 7.58 -29.54 -13.53
C LYS A 334 6.75 -28.74 -14.54
N SER A 335 6.07 -27.70 -14.06
CA SER A 335 5.34 -26.75 -14.92
C SER A 335 6.26 -25.82 -15.72
N ASN A 336 7.49 -25.57 -15.24
CA ASN A 336 8.44 -24.66 -15.88
C ASN A 336 9.69 -25.41 -16.38
N ARG A 337 9.51 -26.40 -17.27
CA ARG A 337 10.58 -27.33 -17.70
C ARG A 337 11.83 -26.64 -18.26
N HIS A 338 11.66 -25.50 -18.91
CA HIS A 338 12.78 -24.73 -19.46
C HIS A 338 13.62 -24.02 -18.40
N PHE A 339 13.12 -23.88 -17.17
CA PHE A 339 13.79 -23.18 -16.08
C PHE A 339 15.13 -23.83 -15.71
N LYS A 340 15.18 -25.17 -15.66
CA LYS A 340 16.40 -25.94 -15.39
C LYS A 340 17.45 -25.82 -16.50
N LYS A 341 17.04 -25.45 -17.72
CA LYS A 341 17.93 -25.32 -18.89
C LYS A 341 18.59 -23.93 -18.96
N ILE A 342 18.22 -23.00 -18.09
CA ILE A 342 18.76 -21.64 -18.10
C ILE A 342 20.12 -21.63 -17.43
N ASN A 343 21.14 -21.12 -18.14
CA ASN A 343 22.42 -20.79 -17.53
C ASN A 343 22.28 -19.51 -16.70
N TRP A 344 21.96 -19.69 -15.41
CA TRP A 344 21.67 -18.58 -14.51
C TRP A 344 22.85 -17.64 -14.28
N ALA A 345 24.10 -18.08 -14.44
CA ALA A 345 25.26 -17.19 -14.31
C ALA A 345 25.24 -16.05 -15.34
N HIS A 346 24.94 -16.38 -16.59
CA HIS A 346 24.95 -15.42 -17.72
C HIS A 346 23.58 -14.79 -18.00
N ASN A 347 22.52 -15.34 -17.42
CA ASN A 347 21.16 -14.86 -17.69
C ASN A 347 20.80 -13.65 -16.81
N LYS A 348 20.38 -12.55 -17.45
CA LYS A 348 19.97 -11.28 -16.81
C LYS A 348 18.55 -11.30 -16.19
N ARG A 349 17.90 -12.46 -16.06
CA ARG A 349 16.61 -12.58 -15.34
C ARG A 349 16.84 -12.60 -13.83
N PHE A 350 15.86 -12.09 -13.09
CA PHE A 350 15.88 -11.99 -11.63
C PHE A 350 17.14 -11.28 -11.11
N LEU A 351 17.60 -10.23 -11.81
CA LEU A 351 18.62 -9.34 -11.27
C LEU A 351 18.09 -8.67 -10.01
N PHE A 352 18.99 -8.33 -9.10
CA PHE A 352 18.66 -7.51 -7.92
C PHE A 352 17.86 -6.27 -8.34
N GLY A 353 16.77 -5.98 -7.63
CA GLY A 353 15.88 -4.86 -7.93
C GLY A 353 14.86 -5.11 -9.05
N SER A 354 14.93 -6.24 -9.78
CA SER A 354 13.94 -6.56 -10.81
C SER A 354 12.54 -6.65 -10.21
N LEU A 355 11.56 -6.01 -10.86
CA LEU A 355 10.14 -6.08 -10.49
C LEU A 355 9.58 -7.45 -10.87
N VAL A 356 8.85 -8.06 -9.93
CA VAL A 356 8.11 -9.32 -10.12
C VAL A 356 6.69 -9.14 -9.64
N LEU A 357 5.73 -9.69 -10.38
CA LEU A 357 4.31 -9.66 -10.03
C LEU A 357 3.85 -11.08 -9.73
N PHE A 358 3.21 -11.27 -8.57
CA PHE A 358 2.59 -12.54 -8.19
C PHE A 358 1.07 -12.41 -8.27
N THR A 359 0.42 -13.31 -9.00
CA THR A 359 -1.03 -13.34 -9.16
C THR A 359 -1.57 -14.74 -8.94
N LYS A 360 -2.82 -14.83 -8.46
CA LYS A 360 -3.58 -16.09 -8.32
C LYS A 360 -4.79 -16.17 -9.25
N ASP A 361 -5.08 -15.10 -9.98
CA ASP A 361 -6.35 -14.86 -10.66
C ASP A 361 -6.16 -14.20 -12.04
N ASN A 362 -5.10 -14.59 -12.75
CA ASN A 362 -4.76 -14.08 -14.09
C ASN A 362 -4.66 -12.55 -14.12
N CYS A 363 -3.88 -11.98 -13.20
CA CYS A 363 -3.61 -10.54 -13.09
C CYS A 363 -4.85 -9.68 -12.77
N LYS A 364 -6.00 -10.27 -12.37
CA LYS A 364 -7.11 -9.48 -11.81
C LYS A 364 -6.69 -8.80 -10.50
N SER A 365 -5.89 -9.49 -9.68
CA SER A 365 -5.16 -8.95 -8.54
C SER A 365 -3.71 -9.44 -8.58
N PHE A 366 -2.79 -8.64 -8.03
CA PHE A 366 -1.40 -9.03 -7.94
C PHE A 366 -0.66 -8.39 -6.75
N ILE A 367 0.44 -9.03 -6.37
CA ILE A 367 1.40 -8.53 -5.39
C ILE A 367 2.66 -8.12 -6.15
N ALA A 368 3.04 -6.85 -6.05
CA ALA A 368 4.30 -6.35 -6.57
C ALA A 368 5.46 -6.63 -5.58
N ALA A 369 6.56 -7.13 -6.12
CA ALA A 369 7.76 -7.49 -5.38
C ALA A 369 9.02 -7.13 -6.14
N THR A 370 10.14 -7.07 -5.42
CA THR A 370 11.47 -6.88 -6.02
C THR A 370 12.38 -8.02 -5.62
N ILE A 371 13.28 -8.40 -6.51
CA ILE A 371 14.31 -9.38 -6.19
C ILE A 371 15.32 -8.77 -5.22
N VAL A 372 15.51 -9.41 -4.06
CA VAL A 372 16.44 -8.93 -3.02
C VAL A 372 17.82 -9.55 -3.09
N ASP A 373 17.91 -10.70 -3.75
CA ASP A 373 19.14 -11.44 -3.87
C ASP A 373 19.07 -12.36 -5.10
N ARG A 374 20.20 -12.47 -5.80
CA ARG A 374 20.37 -13.32 -6.98
C ARG A 374 21.45 -14.35 -6.69
N ASP A 375 21.09 -15.34 -5.89
CA ASP A 375 21.93 -16.53 -5.71
C ASP A 375 21.67 -17.53 -6.86
N VAL A 376 22.71 -17.75 -7.67
CA VAL A 376 22.70 -18.70 -8.80
C VAL A 376 22.39 -20.13 -8.36
N ASN A 377 22.81 -20.52 -7.15
CA ASN A 377 22.55 -21.85 -6.60
C ASN A 377 21.09 -22.02 -6.15
N LEU A 378 20.49 -20.96 -5.61
CA LEU A 378 19.05 -20.98 -5.32
C LEU A 378 18.25 -21.01 -6.62
N LEU A 379 18.64 -20.19 -7.61
CA LEU A 379 18.00 -20.15 -8.92
C LEU A 379 18.09 -21.49 -9.65
N SER A 380 19.23 -22.19 -9.64
CA SER A 380 19.33 -23.52 -10.27
C SER A 380 18.35 -24.53 -9.66
N ASN A 381 17.98 -24.35 -8.39
CA ASN A 381 17.00 -25.14 -7.65
C ASN A 381 15.56 -24.61 -7.74
N GLY A 382 15.29 -23.61 -8.59
CA GLY A 382 13.96 -23.02 -8.74
C GLY A 382 13.56 -22.08 -7.61
N LYS A 383 14.49 -21.62 -6.78
CA LYS A 383 14.23 -20.72 -5.64
C LYS A 383 14.69 -19.31 -5.96
N VAL A 384 13.90 -18.32 -5.56
CA VAL A 384 14.18 -16.89 -5.78
C VAL A 384 13.96 -16.13 -4.48
N GLY A 385 14.94 -15.36 -4.03
CA GLY A 385 14.79 -14.43 -2.91
C GLY A 385 14.07 -13.16 -3.37
N SER A 386 12.88 -12.88 -2.83
CA SER A 386 12.11 -11.68 -3.20
C SER A 386 11.59 -10.94 -1.97
N ALA A 387 11.62 -9.62 -1.98
CA ALA A 387 10.89 -8.80 -1.01
C ALA A 387 9.65 -8.26 -1.68
N CYS A 388 8.50 -8.72 -1.21
CA CYS A 388 7.24 -8.09 -1.57
C CYS A 388 7.12 -6.80 -0.77
N ARG A 389 6.84 -5.70 -1.47
CA ARG A 389 6.53 -4.42 -0.82
C ARG A 389 5.17 -4.47 -0.09
N LEU A 390 4.37 -5.51 -0.36
CA LEU A 390 3.04 -5.76 0.20
C LEU A 390 2.96 -6.95 1.18
N LEU A 391 4.01 -7.77 1.36
CA LEU A 391 3.93 -8.94 2.29
C LEU A 391 3.97 -8.56 3.77
N PHE A 392 4.13 -7.28 4.11
CA PHE A 392 3.91 -6.82 5.48
C PHE A 392 2.46 -6.40 5.76
N TYR A 393 1.57 -6.41 4.75
CA TYR A 393 0.17 -5.96 4.91
C TYR A 393 -0.89 -7.07 4.87
N TYR A 394 -0.57 -8.30 4.50
CA TYR A 394 -1.56 -9.40 4.52
C TYR A 394 -0.90 -10.73 4.95
N LYS A 395 -0.87 -10.94 6.27
CA LYS A 395 -0.89 -12.28 6.90
C LYS A 395 -1.27 -12.16 8.37
N LYS A 396 -2.58 -12.20 8.64
CA LYS A 396 -3.16 -13.21 9.51
C LYS A 396 -4.42 -13.72 8.86
#